data_AF-A0A497FVX6-F1
#
_entry.id   AF-A0A497FVX6-F1
#
_cell.length_a   1.000
_cell.length_b   1.000
_cell.length_c   1.000
_cell.angle_alpha   90.00
_cell.angle_beta   90.00
_cell.angle_gamma   90.00
#
_symmetry.space_group_name_H-M   'P 1'
#
loop_
_entity.id
_entity.type
_entity.pdbx_description
1 polymer ?
#
loop_
_entity_poly.entity_id
_entity_poly.type
_entity_poly.pdbx_seq_one_letter_code
_entity_poly.pdbx_strand_id
1 'polypeptide(L)'
;MCPRRLNTFTKKEVESLIKKRFKKKGLMLYDRAGRLLGPVVKIVVDKKSKRVKKIAIEEKESVREYSAENVVVDLKKGLLLQPELGEACSPETRETGSSVSGRPRPPEDDLDKLMEALESLVEKRRRILRAKKEVSCRYRQGEIDEVFTKKIMGALDEAYLKLQLETVKILPHAESLLEILREYRRFLAQSLDSEYVKELLRQRSFGERRDLKRSTKLVELQSELEKISVSIKRLEKLIYLLQSSLGRRPALRERDIAWL
;
A
#
# COMPACT_ATOMS: atom_id res chain seq x y z
N MET A 1 -19.64 -28.22 8.80
CA MET A 1 -19.60 -28.48 7.35
C MET A 1 -18.77 -27.40 6.70
N CYS A 2 -17.75 -27.79 5.92
CA CYS A 2 -16.83 -26.84 5.30
C CYS A 2 -17.55 -26.00 4.21
N PRO A 3 -17.23 -24.70 4.10
CA PRO A 3 -17.72 -23.86 3.01
C PRO A 3 -17.28 -24.44 1.66
N ARG A 4 -18.23 -24.63 0.72
CA ARG A 4 -17.95 -25.09 -0.65
C ARG A 4 -18.12 -23.93 -1.62
N ARG A 5 -17.24 -23.82 -2.62
CA ARG A 5 -17.28 -22.78 -3.66
C ARG A 5 -18.45 -22.99 -4.62
N LEU A 6 -19.08 -21.90 -5.06
CA LEU A 6 -20.26 -21.92 -5.90
C LEU A 6 -19.97 -22.54 -7.28
N ASN A 7 -18.75 -22.40 -7.80
CA ASN A 7 -18.32 -23.03 -9.05
C ASN A 7 -18.34 -24.57 -9.03
N THR A 8 -18.42 -25.19 -7.85
CA THR A 8 -18.56 -26.65 -7.73
C THR A 8 -20.00 -27.14 -7.86
N PHE A 9 -20.98 -26.23 -7.84
CA PHE A 9 -22.40 -26.54 -7.90
C PHE A 9 -22.94 -26.41 -9.33
N THR A 10 -23.91 -27.26 -9.65
CA THR A 10 -24.72 -27.16 -10.86
C THR A 10 -25.93 -26.25 -10.65
N LYS A 11 -26.51 -25.73 -11.75
CA LYS A 11 -27.72 -24.89 -11.68
C LYS A 11 -28.85 -25.54 -10.86
N LYS A 12 -29.08 -26.84 -11.06
CA LYS A 12 -30.13 -27.61 -10.38
C LYS A 12 -29.89 -27.72 -8.87
N GLU A 13 -28.64 -27.86 -8.44
CA GLU A 13 -28.29 -27.93 -7.02
C GLU A 13 -28.48 -26.57 -6.33
N VAL A 14 -28.11 -25.48 -7.00
CA VAL A 14 -28.34 -24.12 -6.49
C VAL A 14 -29.84 -23.81 -6.42
N GLU A 15 -30.62 -24.15 -7.45
CA GLU A 15 -32.08 -24.02 -7.42
C GLU A 15 -32.73 -24.88 -6.31
N SER A 16 -32.20 -26.08 -6.06
CA SER A 16 -32.64 -26.94 -4.95
C SER A 16 -32.32 -26.30 -3.59
N LEU A 17 -31.14 -25.69 -3.43
CA LEU A 17 -30.75 -24.96 -2.22
C LEU A 17 -31.70 -23.77 -1.97
N ILE A 18 -32.03 -23.00 -3.01
CA ILE A 18 -32.99 -21.90 -2.94
C ILE A 18 -34.36 -22.41 -2.47
N LYS A 19 -34.87 -23.48 -3.09
CA LYS A 19 -36.18 -24.06 -2.76
C LYS A 19 -36.23 -24.74 -1.39
N LYS A 20 -35.13 -25.34 -0.91
CA LYS A 20 -35.09 -26.08 0.36
C LYS A 20 -34.83 -25.19 1.58
N ARG A 21 -34.00 -24.14 1.43
CA ARG A 21 -33.45 -23.38 2.56
C ARG A 21 -33.78 -21.89 2.54
N PHE A 22 -34.00 -21.30 1.36
CA PHE A 22 -34.13 -19.84 1.20
C PHE A 22 -35.48 -19.39 0.62
N LYS A 23 -36.49 -20.27 0.71
CA LYS A 23 -37.84 -20.17 0.11
C LYS A 23 -38.56 -18.81 0.27
N LYS A 24 -38.29 -18.06 1.34
CA LYS A 24 -38.91 -16.75 1.63
C LYS A 24 -38.02 -15.53 1.38
N LYS A 25 -36.69 -15.70 1.33
CA LYS A 25 -35.72 -14.58 1.29
C LYS A 25 -34.92 -14.50 -0.01
N GLY A 26 -35.03 -15.52 -0.88
CA GLY A 26 -34.18 -15.62 -2.07
C GLY A 26 -32.71 -15.89 -1.71
N LEU A 27 -31.87 -16.08 -2.73
CA LEU A 27 -30.43 -16.25 -2.53
C LEU A 27 -29.79 -14.86 -2.44
N MET A 28 -29.17 -14.56 -1.31
CA MET A 28 -28.54 -13.27 -1.04
C MET A 28 -27.02 -13.40 -1.07
N LEU A 29 -26.31 -12.40 -1.61
CA LEU A 29 -24.87 -12.30 -1.48
C LEU A 29 -24.50 -11.31 -0.38
N TYR A 30 -23.55 -11.73 0.44
CA TYR A 30 -22.94 -10.93 1.49
C TYR A 30 -21.46 -10.69 1.18
N ASP A 31 -21.00 -9.49 1.50
CA ASP A 31 -19.60 -9.08 1.42
C ASP A 31 -18.77 -9.72 2.54
N ARG A 32 -17.44 -9.57 2.45
CA ARG A 32 -16.41 -10.07 3.37
C ARG A 32 -16.65 -9.66 4.82
N ALA A 33 -17.23 -8.47 5.05
CA ALA A 33 -17.59 -7.96 6.38
C ALA A 33 -18.96 -8.48 6.90
N GLY A 34 -19.62 -9.38 6.15
CA GLY A 34 -20.96 -9.88 6.46
C GLY A 34 -22.10 -8.90 6.12
N ARG A 35 -21.81 -7.84 5.35
CA ARG A 35 -22.81 -6.88 4.88
C ARG A 35 -23.57 -7.43 3.68
N LEU A 36 -24.88 -7.24 3.62
CA LEU A 36 -25.70 -7.66 2.49
C LEU A 36 -25.40 -6.78 1.26
N LEU A 37 -25.00 -7.40 0.15
CA LEU A 37 -24.80 -6.72 -1.14
C LEU A 37 -26.08 -6.70 -1.96
N GLY A 38 -26.85 -7.79 -1.94
CA GLY A 38 -28.14 -7.83 -2.62
C GLY A 38 -28.62 -9.24 -2.99
N PRO A 39 -29.82 -9.35 -3.58
CA PRO A 39 -30.37 -10.61 -4.07
C PRO A 39 -29.72 -11.03 -5.39
N VAL A 40 -29.47 -12.33 -5.53
CA VAL A 40 -29.01 -12.94 -6.77
C VAL A 40 -30.17 -13.05 -7.74
N VAL A 41 -30.09 -12.30 -8.84
CA VAL A 41 -31.14 -12.22 -9.87
C VAL A 41 -30.88 -13.13 -11.06
N LYS A 42 -29.62 -13.50 -11.33
CA LYS A 42 -29.27 -14.38 -12.46
C LYS A 42 -28.12 -15.30 -12.10
N ILE A 43 -28.20 -16.55 -12.55
CA ILE A 43 -27.14 -17.55 -12.41
C ILE A 43 -26.71 -17.95 -13.83
N VAL A 44 -25.47 -17.63 -14.19
CA VAL A 44 -24.88 -17.97 -15.48
C VAL A 44 -24.09 -19.26 -15.32
N VAL A 45 -24.42 -20.26 -16.12
CA VAL A 45 -23.72 -21.55 -16.13
C VAL A 45 -22.84 -21.70 -17.35
N ASP A 46 -21.76 -22.44 -17.18
CA ASP A 46 -20.95 -22.90 -18.30
C ASP A 46 -21.72 -23.93 -19.14
N LYS A 47 -21.72 -23.74 -20.46
CA LYS A 47 -22.49 -24.56 -21.41
C LYS A 47 -21.99 -26.01 -21.47
N LYS A 48 -20.69 -26.23 -21.25
CA LYS A 48 -20.07 -27.56 -21.31
C LYS A 48 -20.23 -28.34 -20.00
N SER A 49 -19.88 -27.73 -18.86
CA SER A 49 -19.90 -28.41 -17.56
C SER A 49 -21.24 -28.32 -16.81
N LYS A 50 -22.17 -27.46 -17.25
CA LYS A 50 -23.43 -27.10 -16.55
C LYS A 50 -23.25 -26.58 -15.11
N ARG A 51 -22.00 -26.26 -14.73
CA ARG A 51 -21.63 -25.67 -13.43
C ARG A 51 -21.81 -24.16 -13.45
N VAL A 52 -22.01 -23.58 -12.27
CA VAL A 52 -22.17 -22.12 -12.14
C VAL A 52 -20.84 -21.44 -12.44
N LYS A 53 -20.86 -20.50 -13.39
CA LYS A 53 -19.71 -19.70 -13.82
C LYS A 53 -19.74 -18.32 -13.18
N LYS A 54 -20.91 -17.67 -13.17
CA LYS A 54 -21.11 -16.34 -12.59
C LYS A 54 -22.50 -16.21 -11.99
N ILE A 55 -22.66 -15.24 -11.10
CA ILE A 55 -23.95 -14.79 -10.59
C ILE A 55 -24.10 -13.29 -10.83
N ALA A 56 -25.30 -12.83 -11.13
CA ALA A 56 -25.63 -11.42 -11.23
C ALA A 56 -26.52 -11.03 -10.05
N ILE A 57 -26.28 -9.84 -9.52
CA ILE A 57 -26.87 -9.37 -8.26
C ILE A 57 -27.36 -7.95 -8.48
N GLU A 58 -28.53 -7.67 -7.93
CA GLU A 58 -29.11 -6.34 -7.96
C GLU A 58 -28.59 -5.52 -6.77
N GLU A 59 -27.75 -4.52 -7.05
CA GLU A 59 -27.15 -3.64 -6.07
C GLU A 59 -27.68 -2.23 -6.29
N LYS A 60 -28.69 -1.83 -5.50
CA LYS A 60 -29.36 -0.51 -5.38
C LYS A 60 -29.79 0.20 -6.68
N GLU A 61 -28.91 0.35 -7.66
CA GLU A 61 -29.13 1.03 -8.96
C GLU A 61 -28.42 0.33 -10.15
N SER A 62 -27.74 -0.80 -9.96
CA SER A 62 -27.06 -1.52 -11.04
C SER A 62 -27.02 -3.04 -10.84
N VAL A 63 -26.96 -3.79 -11.95
CA VAL A 63 -26.73 -5.25 -11.92
C VAL A 63 -25.24 -5.51 -12.03
N ARG A 64 -24.65 -6.10 -10.98
CA ARG A 64 -23.22 -6.48 -10.96
C ARG A 64 -23.05 -7.99 -11.04
N GLU A 65 -22.09 -8.42 -11.87
CA GLU A 65 -21.73 -9.82 -12.03
C GLU A 65 -20.54 -10.20 -11.15
N TYR A 66 -20.65 -11.34 -10.46
CA TYR A 66 -19.60 -11.92 -9.63
C TYR A 66 -19.24 -13.32 -10.12
N SER A 67 -17.94 -13.62 -10.17
CA SER A 67 -17.44 -14.96 -10.51
C SER A 67 -17.84 -15.97 -9.44
N ALA A 68 -18.33 -17.14 -9.86
CA ALA A 68 -18.72 -18.22 -8.94
C ALA A 68 -17.53 -18.85 -8.20
N GLU A 69 -16.30 -18.56 -8.65
CA GLU A 69 -15.06 -19.01 -8.01
C GLU A 69 -14.77 -18.23 -6.73
N ASN A 70 -15.20 -16.96 -6.69
CA ASN A 70 -15.01 -16.03 -5.58
C ASN A 70 -16.19 -16.02 -4.61
N VAL A 71 -17.16 -16.91 -4.83
CA VAL A 71 -18.38 -16.98 -4.05
C VAL A 71 -18.47 -18.34 -3.37
N VAL A 72 -18.65 -18.32 -2.06
CA VAL A 72 -18.78 -19.48 -1.20
C VAL A 72 -20.22 -19.65 -0.76
N VAL A 73 -20.71 -20.87 -0.76
CA VAL A 73 -22.04 -21.21 -0.25
C VAL A 73 -21.97 -21.47 1.25
N ASP A 74 -22.61 -20.60 2.03
CA ASP A 74 -22.89 -20.80 3.46
C ASP A 74 -24.36 -21.19 3.63
N LEU A 75 -24.59 -22.42 4.12
CA LEU A 75 -25.93 -22.98 4.30
C LEU A 75 -26.79 -22.26 5.37
N LYS A 76 -26.19 -21.39 6.18
CA LYS A 76 -26.90 -20.57 7.20
C LYS A 76 -27.12 -19.14 6.73
N LYS A 77 -26.14 -18.54 6.03
CA LYS A 77 -26.16 -17.11 5.68
C LYS A 77 -26.51 -16.83 4.22
N GLY A 78 -26.29 -17.76 3.28
CA GLY A 78 -26.51 -17.54 1.85
C GLY A 78 -25.21 -17.66 1.06
N LEU A 79 -24.94 -16.72 0.16
CA LEU A 79 -23.66 -16.66 -0.55
C LEU A 79 -22.74 -15.64 0.11
N LEU A 80 -21.46 -15.97 0.25
CA LEU A 80 -20.43 -15.09 0.80
C LEU A 80 -19.34 -14.86 -0.25
N LEU A 81 -18.93 -13.61 -0.44
CA LEU A 81 -17.70 -13.30 -1.15
C LEU A 81 -16.50 -13.77 -0.34
N GLN A 82 -15.69 -14.65 -0.92
CA GLN A 82 -14.46 -15.11 -0.29
C GLN A 82 -13.40 -13.98 -0.34
N PRO A 83 -12.52 -13.85 0.67
CA PRO A 83 -11.27 -13.14 0.48
C PRO A 83 -10.49 -13.81 -0.65
N GLU A 84 -10.02 -13.01 -1.59
CA GLU A 84 -9.20 -13.47 -2.70
C GLU A 84 -7.97 -14.23 -2.16
N LEU A 85 -7.97 -15.55 -2.35
CA LEU A 85 -6.71 -16.25 -2.56
C LEU A 85 -6.33 -15.98 -4.02
N GLY A 86 -5.63 -14.87 -4.21
CA GLY A 86 -4.91 -14.47 -5.43
C GLY A 86 -5.60 -14.81 -6.75
N GLU A 87 -6.36 -13.87 -7.30
CA GLU A 87 -6.81 -13.97 -8.68
C GLU A 87 -5.67 -13.60 -9.64
N ALA A 88 -5.10 -14.65 -10.23
CA ALA A 88 -4.57 -14.61 -11.57
C ALA A 88 -5.70 -14.23 -12.54
N CYS A 89 -5.55 -13.07 -13.18
CA CYS A 89 -6.29 -12.73 -14.39
C CYS A 89 -5.81 -13.59 -15.56
N SER A 90 -6.75 -14.02 -16.40
CA SER A 90 -6.56 -14.11 -17.85
C SER A 90 -7.93 -14.19 -18.53
N PRO A 91 -8.12 -13.71 -19.78
CA PRO A 91 -7.16 -13.04 -20.67
C PRO A 91 -7.65 -11.68 -21.18
N GLU A 92 -6.76 -10.69 -21.27
CA GLU A 92 -6.81 -9.74 -22.37
C GLU A 92 -5.46 -9.79 -23.08
N THR A 93 -5.48 -10.37 -24.27
CA THR A 93 -4.44 -10.23 -25.28
C THR A 93 -4.33 -8.76 -25.66
N ARG A 94 -3.28 -8.09 -25.21
CA ARG A 94 -2.53 -7.11 -26.01
C ARG A 94 -1.09 -7.05 -25.50
N GLU A 95 -0.22 -6.95 -26.47
CA GLU A 95 1.20 -7.28 -26.41
C GLU A 95 2.03 -6.33 -25.55
N THR A 96 3.22 -6.80 -25.21
CA THR A 96 4.41 -6.07 -24.70
C THR A 96 4.38 -5.50 -23.28
N GLY A 97 5.21 -6.10 -22.41
CA GLY A 97 5.67 -5.49 -21.16
C GLY A 97 5.73 -6.46 -19.97
N SER A 98 6.93 -7.00 -19.71
CA SER A 98 7.26 -7.67 -18.43
C SER A 98 6.95 -6.72 -17.27
N SER A 99 6.11 -7.10 -16.31
CA SER A 99 5.91 -6.35 -15.06
C SER A 99 5.48 -7.27 -13.92
N VAL A 100 6.24 -7.19 -12.82
CA VAL A 100 6.05 -7.89 -11.55
C VAL A 100 4.77 -7.40 -10.89
N SER A 101 3.68 -8.19 -10.85
CA SER A 101 2.40 -7.75 -10.30
C SER A 101 1.82 -8.72 -9.27
N GLY A 102 1.50 -8.19 -8.07
CA GLY A 102 0.73 -8.89 -7.04
C GLY A 102 0.40 -8.04 -5.80
N ARG A 103 1.12 -6.94 -5.55
CA ARG A 103 0.73 -5.89 -4.59
C ARG A 103 0.72 -4.52 -5.28
N PRO A 104 -0.15 -3.58 -4.87
CA PRO A 104 -0.14 -2.23 -5.42
C PRO A 104 1.23 -1.62 -5.18
N ARG A 105 1.86 -1.11 -6.25
CA ARG A 105 3.02 -0.22 -6.10
C ARG A 105 2.55 0.99 -5.28
N PRO A 106 3.39 1.50 -4.36
CA PRO A 106 3.11 2.79 -3.73
C PRO A 106 2.94 3.84 -4.84
N PRO A 107 1.99 4.79 -4.72
CA PRO A 107 1.86 5.87 -5.69
C PRO A 107 3.16 6.69 -5.70
N GLU A 108 4.00 6.47 -6.71
CA GLU A 108 5.33 7.10 -6.83
C GLU A 108 5.19 8.64 -6.90
N ASP A 109 4.14 9.12 -7.58
CA ASP A 109 3.83 10.56 -7.70
C ASP A 109 3.50 11.24 -6.37
N ASP A 110 2.98 10.48 -5.39
CA ASP A 110 2.68 11.01 -4.05
C ASP A 110 3.92 10.97 -3.15
N LEU A 111 4.84 10.04 -3.39
CA LEU A 111 6.09 9.93 -2.64
C LEU A 111 7.01 11.10 -2.91
N ASP A 112 7.28 11.42 -4.17
CA ASP A 112 8.24 12.50 -4.50
C ASP A 112 7.72 13.86 -4.04
N LYS A 113 6.43 14.16 -4.24
CA LYS A 113 5.80 15.38 -3.74
C LYS A 113 5.86 15.48 -2.22
N LEU A 114 5.63 14.37 -1.52
CA LEU A 114 5.73 14.33 -0.07
C LEU A 114 7.17 14.54 0.40
N MET A 115 8.14 13.90 -0.26
CA MET A 115 9.56 14.05 0.03
C MET A 115 10.03 15.50 -0.15
N GLU A 116 9.65 16.15 -1.25
CA GLU A 116 9.94 17.57 -1.49
C GLU A 116 9.29 18.46 -0.44
N ALA A 117 8.05 18.18 -0.05
CA ALA A 117 7.35 18.94 0.99
C ALA A 117 8.07 18.81 2.36
N LEU A 118 8.49 17.59 2.74
CA LEU A 118 9.24 17.35 3.97
C LEU A 118 10.61 18.03 3.94
N GLU A 119 11.32 17.99 2.82
CA GLU A 119 12.61 18.68 2.64
C GLU A 119 12.48 20.19 2.74
N SER A 120 11.44 20.76 2.12
CA SER A 120 11.11 22.17 2.23
C SER A 120 10.86 22.59 3.68
N LEU A 121 10.14 21.77 4.45
CA LEU A 121 9.92 22.02 5.88
C LEU A 121 11.21 21.95 6.71
N VAL A 122 12.06 20.95 6.46
CA VAL A 122 13.37 20.82 7.13
C VAL A 122 14.25 22.03 6.82
N GLU A 123 14.27 22.50 5.57
CA GLU A 123 15.07 23.64 5.16
C GLU A 123 14.55 24.97 5.73
N LYS A 124 13.23 25.20 5.68
CA LYS A 124 12.60 26.36 6.33
C LYS A 124 12.94 26.40 7.83
N ARG A 125 12.89 25.25 8.51
CA ARG A 125 13.27 25.12 9.93
C ARG A 125 14.73 25.54 10.15
N ARG A 126 15.65 25.02 9.33
CA ARG A 126 17.09 25.37 9.42
C ARG A 126 17.32 26.87 9.25
N ARG A 127 16.63 27.50 8.29
CA ARG A 127 16.72 28.95 8.07
C ARG A 127 16.25 29.76 9.28
N ILE A 128 15.11 29.40 9.87
CA ILE A 128 14.61 30.08 11.09
C ILE A 128 15.60 29.93 12.25
N LEU A 129 16.15 28.73 12.48
CA LEU A 129 17.11 28.51 13.56
C LEU A 129 18.43 29.27 13.33
N ARG A 130 18.91 29.34 12.08
CA ARG A 130 20.07 30.15 11.72
C ARG A 130 19.81 31.64 11.96
N ALA A 131 18.66 32.16 11.53
CA ALA A 131 18.27 33.55 11.75
C ALA A 131 18.18 33.89 13.25
N LYS A 132 17.57 33.01 14.07
CA LYS A 132 17.53 33.19 15.53
C LYS A 132 18.92 33.26 16.15
N LYS A 133 19.83 32.38 15.71
CA LYS A 133 21.22 32.37 16.17
C LYS A 133 21.94 33.66 15.76
N GLU A 134 21.77 34.10 14.52
CA GLU A 134 22.37 35.32 14.00
C GLU A 134 21.91 36.55 14.77
N VAL A 135 20.60 36.71 14.97
CA VAL A 135 20.02 37.81 15.77
C VAL A 135 20.58 37.77 17.20
N SER A 136 20.64 36.59 17.82
CA SER A 136 21.23 36.44 19.15
C SER A 136 22.71 36.81 19.22
N CYS A 137 23.49 36.50 18.18
CA CYS A 137 24.90 36.86 18.07
C CYS A 137 25.08 38.38 17.94
N ARG A 138 24.35 39.02 17.01
CA ARG A 138 24.42 40.48 16.79
C ARG A 138 23.99 41.26 18.02
N TYR A 139 22.98 40.78 18.75
CA TYR A 139 22.56 41.38 20.03
C TYR A 139 23.67 41.31 21.08
N ARG A 140 24.33 40.15 21.23
CA ARG A 140 25.46 39.99 22.17
C ARG A 140 26.67 40.85 21.81
N GLN A 141 26.85 41.15 20.52
CA GLN A 141 27.92 42.03 20.03
C GLN A 141 27.56 43.53 20.17
N GLY A 142 26.34 43.85 20.60
CA GLY A 142 25.86 45.23 20.73
C GLY A 142 25.55 45.90 19.39
N GLU A 143 25.45 45.13 18.29
CA GLU A 143 25.17 45.66 16.95
C GLU A 143 23.70 46.05 16.75
N ILE A 144 22.81 45.48 17.55
CA ILE A 144 21.36 45.71 17.51
C ILE A 144 20.81 45.91 18.93
N ASP A 145 19.76 46.70 19.06
CA ASP A 145 19.14 47.00 20.34
C ASP A 145 18.18 45.89 20.83
N GLU A 146 17.78 45.97 22.10
CA GLU A 146 16.90 45.00 22.72
C GLU A 146 15.48 45.01 22.11
N VAL A 147 15.00 46.19 21.71
CA VAL A 147 13.65 46.37 21.13
C VAL A 147 13.57 45.70 19.75
N PHE A 148 14.57 45.92 18.89
CA PHE A 148 14.68 45.25 17.59
C PHE A 148 14.83 43.73 17.78
N THR A 149 15.68 43.30 18.72
CA THR A 149 15.87 41.88 19.03
C THR A 149 14.57 41.21 19.44
N LYS A 150 13.80 41.80 20.36
CA LYS A 150 12.49 41.27 20.77
C LYS A 150 11.50 41.18 19.61
N LYS A 151 11.45 42.21 18.76
CA LYS A 151 10.56 42.23 17.60
C LYS A 151 10.89 41.14 16.58
N ILE A 152 12.16 40.99 16.22
CA ILE A 152 12.60 39.99 15.23
C ILE A 152 12.48 38.57 15.80
N MET A 153 12.90 38.36 17.06
CA MET A 153 12.78 37.04 17.70
C MET A 153 11.32 36.61 17.81
N GLY A 154 10.40 37.51 18.16
CA GLY A 154 8.96 37.23 18.18
C GLY A 154 8.42 36.82 16.80
N ALA A 155 8.79 37.53 15.73
CA ALA A 155 8.40 37.15 14.37
C ALA A 155 8.98 35.78 13.95
N LEU A 156 10.21 35.47 14.35
CA LEU A 156 10.83 34.17 14.10
C LEU A 156 10.19 33.05 14.93
N ASP A 157 9.71 33.34 16.14
CA ASP A 157 8.94 32.40 16.98
C ASP A 157 7.59 32.09 16.36
N GLU A 158 6.85 33.11 15.89
CA GLU A 158 5.59 32.92 15.18
C GLU A 158 5.76 32.09 13.89
N ALA A 159 6.80 32.39 13.12
CA ALA A 159 7.15 31.61 11.93
C ALA A 159 7.48 30.15 12.27
N TYR A 160 8.21 29.93 13.37
CA TYR A 160 8.54 28.60 13.86
C TYR A 160 7.30 27.82 14.30
N LEU A 161 6.36 28.47 15.00
CA LEU A 161 5.09 27.87 15.42
C LEU A 161 4.22 27.47 14.22
N LYS A 162 4.11 28.32 13.20
CA LYS A 162 3.40 27.99 11.95
C LYS A 162 4.02 26.75 11.27
N LEU A 163 5.35 26.68 11.23
CA LEU A 163 6.07 25.53 10.68
C LEU A 163 5.83 24.25 11.49
N GLN A 164 5.77 24.33 12.82
CA GLN A 164 5.43 23.19 13.67
C GLN A 164 4.01 22.68 13.40
N LEU A 165 3.04 23.57 13.20
CA LEU A 165 1.67 23.18 12.86
C LEU A 165 1.58 22.48 11.50
N GLU A 166 2.30 22.96 10.48
CA GLU A 166 2.41 22.28 9.18
C GLU A 166 3.06 20.90 9.32
N THR A 167 4.11 20.81 10.14
CA THR A 167 4.83 19.56 10.41
C THR A 167 3.93 18.51 11.07
N VAL A 168 3.09 18.91 12.02
CA VAL A 168 2.14 18.00 12.69
C VAL A 168 1.10 17.45 11.71
N LYS A 169 0.71 18.22 10.68
CA LYS A 169 -0.25 17.78 9.68
C LYS A 169 0.34 16.75 8.70
N ILE A 170 1.60 16.93 8.30
CA ILE A 170 2.23 16.11 7.26
C ILE A 170 2.87 14.83 7.81
N LEU A 171 3.33 14.83 9.06
CA LEU A 171 4.05 13.71 9.68
C LEU A 171 3.25 12.39 9.67
N PRO A 172 1.96 12.35 10.04
CA PRO A 172 1.20 11.09 10.02
C PRO A 172 1.11 10.48 8.61
N HIS A 173 1.04 11.32 7.58
CA HIS A 173 1.01 10.86 6.20
C HIS A 173 2.38 10.29 5.78
N ALA A 174 3.47 10.95 6.17
CA ALA A 174 4.83 10.47 5.96
C ALA A 174 5.10 9.13 6.68
N GLU A 175 4.62 8.98 7.91
CA GLU A 175 4.73 7.72 8.68
C GLU A 175 3.93 6.59 8.02
N SER A 176 2.70 6.86 7.58
CA SER A 176 1.89 5.87 6.85
C SER A 176 2.55 5.44 5.54
N LEU A 177 3.12 6.39 4.78
CA LEU A 177 3.82 6.07 3.54
C LEU A 177 5.10 5.26 3.80
N LEU A 178 5.83 5.57 4.87
CA LEU A 178 6.99 4.80 5.29
C LEU A 178 6.64 3.33 5.60
N GLU A 179 5.50 3.09 6.26
CA GLU A 179 5.02 1.72 6.51
C GLU A 179 4.71 0.97 5.22
N ILE A 180 4.01 1.63 4.27
CA ILE A 180 3.72 1.06 2.94
C ILE A 180 5.01 0.71 2.20
N LEU A 181 6.01 1.61 2.21
CA LEU A 181 7.31 1.35 1.56
C LEU A 181 8.05 0.17 2.21
N ARG A 182 8.04 0.08 3.54
CA ARG A 182 8.66 -1.04 4.27
C ARG A 182 7.98 -2.37 3.92
N GLU A 183 6.66 -2.39 3.82
CA GLU A 183 5.93 -3.56 3.36
C GLU A 183 6.26 -3.93 1.92
N TYR A 184 6.33 -2.93 1.03
CA TYR A 184 6.67 -3.16 -0.37
C TYR A 184 8.10 -3.69 -0.53
N ARG A 185 9.06 -3.16 0.25
CA ARG A 185 10.43 -3.70 0.32
C ARG A 185 10.46 -5.17 0.74
N ARG A 186 9.68 -5.56 1.77
CA ARG A 186 9.59 -6.98 2.20
C ARG A 186 9.04 -7.85 1.08
N PHE A 187 8.02 -7.38 0.38
CA PHE A 187 7.44 -8.08 -0.76
C PHE A 187 8.44 -8.26 -1.91
N LEU A 188 9.22 -7.22 -2.24
CA LEU A 188 10.26 -7.31 -3.27
C LEU A 188 11.38 -8.28 -2.88
N ALA A 189 11.80 -8.29 -1.61
CA ALA A 189 12.79 -9.25 -1.11
C ALA A 189 12.30 -10.70 -1.27
N GLN A 190 11.05 -10.99 -0.87
CA GLN A 190 10.44 -12.31 -1.05
C GLN A 190 10.31 -12.69 -2.53
N SER A 191 9.98 -11.73 -3.38
CA SER A 191 9.87 -11.94 -4.83
C SER A 191 11.23 -12.24 -5.46
N LEU A 192 12.29 -11.55 -5.01
CA LEU A 192 13.66 -11.80 -5.42
C LEU A 192 14.12 -13.20 -5.02
N ASP A 193 13.88 -13.59 -3.77
CA ASP A 193 14.21 -14.94 -3.27
C ASP A 193 13.48 -16.03 -4.07
N SER A 194 12.19 -15.83 -4.32
CA SER A 194 11.38 -16.77 -5.12
C SER A 194 11.91 -16.90 -6.54
N GLU A 195 12.23 -15.79 -7.19
CA GLU A 195 12.73 -15.81 -8.57
C GLU A 195 14.15 -16.39 -8.65
N TYR A 196 14.98 -16.17 -7.63
CA TYR A 196 16.31 -16.77 -7.52
C TYR A 196 16.22 -18.29 -7.43
N VAL A 197 15.31 -18.81 -6.60
CA VAL A 197 15.05 -20.26 -6.49
C VAL A 197 14.55 -20.84 -7.82
N LYS A 198 13.63 -20.16 -8.51
CA LYS A 198 13.14 -20.62 -9.83
C LYS A 198 14.27 -20.68 -10.85
N GLU A 199 15.16 -19.70 -10.87
CA GLU A 199 16.26 -19.66 -11.82
C GLU A 199 17.30 -20.75 -11.52
N LEU A 200 17.60 -21.03 -10.24
CA LEU A 200 18.41 -22.18 -9.84
C LEU A 200 17.80 -23.52 -10.27
N LEU A 201 16.49 -23.69 -10.10
CA LEU A 201 15.79 -24.91 -10.54
C LEU A 201 15.86 -25.08 -12.06
N ARG A 202 15.74 -23.99 -12.83
CA ARG A 202 15.91 -24.02 -14.30
C ARG A 202 17.30 -24.45 -14.72
N GLN A 203 18.35 -23.88 -14.13
CA GLN A 203 19.74 -24.29 -14.40
C GLN A 203 19.94 -25.79 -14.17
N ARG A 204 19.38 -26.32 -13.07
CA ARG A 204 19.48 -27.74 -12.72
C ARG A 204 18.69 -28.66 -13.65
N SER A 205 17.55 -28.18 -14.17
CA SER A 205 16.62 -28.98 -14.98
C SER A 205 17.03 -29.04 -16.45
N PHE A 206 17.59 -27.95 -16.98
CA PHE A 206 17.89 -27.80 -18.41
C PHE A 206 19.38 -27.78 -18.73
N GLY A 207 20.27 -27.86 -17.73
CA GLY A 207 21.72 -27.80 -17.92
C GLY A 207 22.24 -26.44 -18.44
N GLU A 208 21.35 -25.45 -18.60
CA GLU A 208 21.73 -24.10 -19.01
C GLU A 208 22.49 -23.42 -17.86
N ARG A 209 23.81 -23.24 -18.03
CA ARG A 209 24.60 -22.32 -17.17
C ARG A 209 24.29 -20.87 -17.55
N ARG A 210 23.10 -20.37 -17.23
CA ARG A 210 22.83 -18.92 -17.29
C ARG A 210 23.46 -18.27 -16.08
N ASP A 211 24.22 -17.20 -16.25
CA ASP A 211 24.66 -16.39 -15.10
C ASP A 211 23.43 -15.86 -14.36
N LEU A 212 23.22 -16.27 -13.11
CA LEU A 212 22.16 -15.73 -12.23
C LEU A 212 22.24 -14.19 -12.13
N LYS A 213 23.46 -13.66 -12.23
CA LYS A 213 23.76 -12.21 -12.25
C LYS A 213 23.29 -11.50 -13.53
N ARG A 214 22.92 -12.24 -14.59
CA ARG A 214 22.43 -11.71 -15.87
C ARG A 214 20.96 -12.00 -16.13
N SER A 215 20.25 -12.63 -15.19
CA SER A 215 18.81 -12.76 -15.28
C SER A 215 18.19 -11.35 -15.20
N THR A 216 17.61 -10.89 -16.30
CA THR A 216 17.01 -9.56 -16.42
C THR A 216 16.02 -9.28 -15.30
N LYS A 217 15.20 -10.27 -14.95
CA LYS A 217 14.19 -10.15 -13.88
C LYS A 217 14.79 -10.10 -12.48
N LEU A 218 15.91 -10.79 -12.22
CA LEU A 218 16.63 -10.67 -10.94
C LEU A 218 17.30 -9.29 -10.81
N VAL A 219 17.89 -8.80 -11.90
CA VAL A 219 18.52 -7.48 -11.96
C VAL A 219 17.49 -6.36 -11.78
N GLU A 220 16.33 -6.47 -12.42
CA GLU A 220 15.19 -5.55 -12.26
C GLU A 220 14.71 -5.51 -10.80
N LEU A 221 14.46 -6.67 -10.19
CA LEU A 221 14.03 -6.75 -8.78
C LEU A 221 15.09 -6.21 -7.81
N GLN A 222 16.37 -6.47 -8.05
CA GLN A 222 17.47 -5.90 -7.26
C GLN A 222 17.51 -4.38 -7.37
N SER A 223 17.40 -3.84 -8.59
CA SER A 223 17.40 -2.40 -8.83
C SER A 223 16.19 -1.71 -8.17
N GLU A 224 15.00 -2.29 -8.27
CA GLU A 224 13.81 -1.75 -7.59
C GLU A 224 13.97 -1.78 -6.07
N LEU A 225 14.48 -2.88 -5.51
CA LEU A 225 14.71 -3.02 -4.07
C LEU A 225 15.73 -2.00 -3.54
N GLU A 226 16.76 -1.71 -4.32
CA GLU A 226 17.75 -0.68 -3.99
C GLU A 226 17.14 0.72 -3.99
N LYS A 227 16.39 1.08 -5.05
CA LYS A 227 15.68 2.37 -5.14
C LYS A 227 14.76 2.61 -3.94
N ILE A 228 13.93 1.63 -3.60
CA ILE A 228 13.01 1.73 -2.44
C ILE A 228 13.77 1.80 -1.13
N SER A 229 14.88 1.08 -1.00
CA SER A 229 15.71 1.14 0.20
C SER A 229 16.31 2.54 0.41
N VAL A 230 16.70 3.22 -0.67
CA VAL A 230 17.16 4.62 -0.64
C VAL A 230 16.01 5.55 -0.23
N SER A 231 14.83 5.42 -0.84
CA SER A 231 13.66 6.24 -0.51
C SER A 231 13.22 6.09 0.95
N ILE A 232 13.20 4.86 1.47
CA ILE A 232 12.92 4.57 2.89
C ILE A 232 13.91 5.31 3.80
N LYS A 233 15.22 5.18 3.56
CA LYS A 233 16.24 5.83 4.39
C LYS A 233 16.11 7.36 4.36
N ARG A 234 15.86 7.93 3.18
CA ARG A 234 15.69 9.38 3.01
C ARG A 234 14.44 9.85 3.76
N LEU A 235 13.32 9.14 3.64
CA LEU A 235 12.08 9.45 4.35
C LEU A 235 12.22 9.33 5.87
N GLU A 236 12.88 8.27 6.37
CA GLU A 236 13.20 8.08 7.79
C GLU A 236 14.03 9.24 8.35
N LYS A 237 15.06 9.68 7.60
CA LYS A 237 15.90 10.83 7.98
C LYS A 237 15.08 12.11 8.08
N LEU A 238 14.18 12.37 7.13
CA LEU A 238 13.32 13.56 7.14
C LEU A 238 12.31 13.53 8.30
N ILE A 239 11.64 12.40 8.50
CA ILE A 239 10.71 12.20 9.63
C ILE A 239 11.44 12.44 10.96
N TYR A 240 12.63 11.85 11.13
CA TYR A 240 13.44 12.05 12.33
C TYR A 240 13.78 13.53 12.57
N LEU A 241 14.26 14.21 11.53
CA LEU A 241 14.61 15.64 11.60
C LEU A 241 13.39 16.50 11.94
N LEU A 242 12.18 16.12 11.52
CA LEU A 242 10.97 16.86 11.84
C LEU A 242 10.43 16.51 13.23
N GLN A 243 10.45 15.25 13.66
CA GLN A 243 9.98 14.85 15.00
C GLN A 243 10.86 15.40 16.13
N SER A 244 12.19 15.44 15.93
CA SER A 244 13.12 16.08 16.88
C SER A 244 12.76 17.54 17.18
N SER A 245 12.05 18.22 16.26
CA SER A 245 11.58 19.60 16.42
C SER A 245 10.37 19.77 17.32
N LEU A 246 9.61 18.69 17.52
CA LEU A 246 8.36 18.66 18.28
C LEU A 246 8.59 18.19 19.73
N GLY A 247 9.84 17.98 20.15
CA GLY A 247 10.15 17.35 21.44
C GLY A 247 9.78 15.87 21.51
N ARG A 248 9.27 15.29 20.43
CA ARG A 248 9.03 13.85 20.28
C ARG A 248 10.32 13.21 19.80
N ARG A 249 11.09 12.61 20.71
CA ARG A 249 12.20 11.74 20.30
C ARG A 249 11.62 10.42 19.80
N PRO A 250 11.71 10.08 18.51
CA PRO A 250 11.49 8.70 18.10
C PRO A 250 12.55 7.80 18.78
N ALA A 251 12.19 6.53 18.99
CA ALA A 251 13.06 5.50 19.59
C ALA A 251 14.27 5.10 18.71
N LEU A 252 14.73 5.98 17.83
CA LEU A 252 15.98 5.80 17.09
C LEU A 252 17.14 6.25 17.98
N ARG A 253 18.03 5.32 18.28
CA ARG A 253 19.21 5.59 19.11
C ARG A 253 20.14 6.51 18.32
N GLU A 254 20.71 7.51 18.98
CA GLU A 254 21.65 8.48 18.38
C GLU A 254 22.83 7.84 17.61
N ARG A 255 23.09 6.54 17.82
CA ARG A 255 24.09 5.75 17.10
C ARG A 255 23.76 5.52 15.61
N ASP A 256 22.50 5.60 15.20
CA ASP A 256 22.09 5.32 13.81
C ASP A 256 22.23 6.55 12.88
N ILE A 257 22.60 7.72 13.42
CA ILE A 257 22.71 8.99 12.68
C ILE A 257 24.17 9.42 12.51
N ALA A 258 25.10 8.84 13.27
CA ALA A 258 26.48 9.30 13.33
C ALA A 258 27.32 9.05 12.05
N TRP A 259 26.80 8.36 11.03
CA TRP A 259 27.56 8.00 9.82
C TRP A 259 26.79 8.08 8.47
N LEU A 260 25.82 8.99 8.30
CA LEU A 260 25.14 9.27 7.01
C LEU A 260 24.68 10.73 6.85
#